data_AF-M1VCT7-F1
#
_entry.id   AF-M1VCT7-F1
#
_cell.length_a   1.000
_cell.length_b   1.000
_cell.length_c   1.000
_cell.angle_alpha   90.00
_cell.angle_beta   90.00
_cell.angle_gamma   90.00
#
_symmetry.space_group_name_H-M   'P 1'
#
loop_
_entity.id
_entity.type
_entity.pdbx_description
1 polymer ?
#
loop_
_entity_poly.entity_id
_entity_poly.type
_entity_poly.pdbx_seq_one_letter_code
_entity_poly.pdbx_strand_id
1 'polypeptide(L)'
;MHEPSIRERVSKDVQPDSGSLVSTSTATNAGRAAPWTSVPSSEGACAAPTGTDGSSIFTQRKQSQLDVTYLLAAQAKPGQPHEVAGVPEPEFDVLTRFRSELARETPAAPAAVHVLTDLIRCSRSETIYGLELEVRRACDKMISYARSSELSVRAACELFVKFITRTSFDFPDFAECKMRLIQRGEHFRAMTDTCRERIAVFGEPFILQGSNILTHGGSRVVFSIIERAARMKRKQFRVVVVEGRGRHDAALSSGMTAKTLRFCCDVMRLGIQVTIIPDSAVPAAMEVIDIVLLGAEAIAESGAVINQVGSLGIALAAKTFNVQVFIAAESYKFVRIYPLTQRDISKTDSDHAPRSYRQMTRHEEIPKQLQFECPPSDLTPGSYIHLLITDLGVLTPAAVSEALMKMYH
;
A
#
# COMPACT_ATOMS: atom_id res chain seq x y z
N MET A 1 1.48 -46.73 -34.77
CA MET A 1 0.21 -46.35 -35.43
C MET A 1 -0.91 -46.95 -34.61
N HIS A 2 -1.57 -46.15 -33.77
CA HIS A 2 -2.69 -46.59 -32.93
C HIS A 2 -4.01 -46.08 -33.49
N GLU A 3 -4.93 -47.02 -33.66
CA GLU A 3 -6.32 -46.90 -34.11
C GLU A 3 -7.28 -46.69 -32.89
N PRO A 4 -8.61 -46.51 -33.07
CA PRO A 4 -9.29 -45.31 -32.57
C PRO A 4 -10.49 -45.58 -31.62
N SER A 5 -11.24 -44.49 -31.38
CA SER A 5 -12.43 -44.25 -30.55
C SER A 5 -13.48 -45.35 -30.42
N ILE A 6 -14.05 -45.46 -29.21
CA ILE A 6 -15.30 -46.19 -28.92
C ILE A 6 -16.43 -45.18 -28.69
N ARG A 7 -17.50 -45.31 -29.49
CA ARG A 7 -18.83 -44.74 -29.29
C ARG A 7 -19.80 -45.84 -28.81
N GLU A 8 -20.78 -45.40 -28.01
CA GLU A 8 -22.15 -45.90 -27.82
C GLU A 8 -22.46 -47.23 -27.06
N ARG A 9 -23.12 -47.05 -25.90
CA ARG A 9 -24.38 -47.71 -25.46
C ARG A 9 -25.13 -46.67 -24.59
N VAL A 10 -26.20 -46.02 -25.04
CA VAL A 10 -27.64 -46.44 -25.12
C VAL A 10 -28.28 -46.77 -23.75
N SER A 11 -29.03 -45.75 -23.27
CA SER A 11 -30.37 -45.77 -22.65
C SER A 11 -30.61 -46.32 -21.23
N LYS A 12 -31.11 -45.46 -20.33
CA LYS A 12 -32.56 -45.34 -20.04
C LYS A 12 -32.87 -44.22 -19.03
N ASP A 13 -33.98 -43.54 -19.32
CA ASP A 13 -34.60 -42.39 -18.66
C ASP A 13 -35.12 -42.69 -17.24
N VAL A 14 -35.08 -41.67 -16.36
CA VAL A 14 -36.13 -41.40 -15.35
C VAL A 14 -36.20 -39.87 -15.13
N GLN A 15 -37.36 -39.27 -15.42
CA GLN A 15 -37.75 -37.92 -15.01
C GLN A 15 -38.87 -37.99 -13.94
N PRO A 16 -39.20 -36.87 -13.26
CA PRO A 16 -39.59 -36.86 -11.85
C PRO A 16 -41.10 -36.88 -11.61
N ASP A 17 -41.50 -37.42 -10.46
CA ASP A 17 -42.89 -37.39 -9.99
C ASP A 17 -43.19 -36.15 -9.14
N SER A 18 -44.31 -35.52 -9.51
CA SER A 18 -45.06 -34.50 -8.81
C SER A 18 -45.91 -35.09 -7.67
N GLY A 19 -46.03 -34.36 -6.55
CA GLY A 19 -46.99 -34.67 -5.50
C GLY A 19 -47.08 -33.58 -4.43
N SER A 20 -48.07 -32.70 -4.58
CA SER A 20 -48.48 -31.65 -3.63
C SER A 20 -49.04 -32.21 -2.32
N LEU A 21 -48.87 -31.51 -1.19
CA LEU A 21 -49.92 -31.28 -0.18
C LEU A 21 -49.53 -30.19 0.85
N VAL A 22 -50.34 -29.14 0.82
CA VAL A 22 -50.75 -28.11 1.79
C VAL A 22 -50.38 -28.33 3.28
N SER A 23 -49.82 -27.30 3.94
CA SER A 23 -50.44 -26.68 5.14
C SER A 23 -49.75 -25.40 5.59
N THR A 24 -50.59 -24.48 6.04
CA THR A 24 -50.40 -23.13 6.56
C THR A 24 -49.71 -23.10 7.93
N SER A 25 -48.85 -22.11 8.19
CA SER A 25 -48.91 -21.35 9.44
C SER A 25 -48.25 -19.97 9.31
N THR A 26 -49.04 -18.97 9.66
CA THR A 26 -48.66 -17.60 10.00
C THR A 26 -47.88 -17.58 11.31
N ALA A 27 -46.75 -16.88 11.37
CA ALA A 27 -46.21 -16.34 12.61
C ALA A 27 -45.39 -15.07 12.36
N THR A 28 -46.02 -13.95 12.69
CA THR A 28 -45.42 -12.67 13.06
C THR A 28 -44.46 -12.80 14.25
N ASN A 29 -43.26 -12.19 14.15
CA ASN A 29 -42.59 -11.43 15.22
C ASN A 29 -41.30 -10.83 14.63
N ALA A 30 -41.16 -9.52 14.47
CA ALA A 30 -40.87 -8.55 15.53
C ALA A 30 -39.67 -8.98 16.38
N GLY A 31 -38.52 -8.35 16.13
CA GLY A 31 -37.28 -8.62 16.89
C GLY A 31 -36.15 -7.69 16.45
N ARG A 32 -36.28 -6.40 16.79
CA ARG A 32 -35.18 -5.42 16.76
C ARG A 32 -33.97 -5.99 17.49
N ALA A 33 -32.83 -6.08 16.82
CA ALA A 33 -31.54 -6.18 17.51
C ALA A 33 -31.20 -4.81 18.11
N ALA A 34 -31.10 -4.76 19.43
CA ALA A 34 -30.76 -3.57 20.20
C ALA A 34 -29.26 -3.19 20.03
N PRO A 35 -28.91 -1.90 20.12
CA PRO A 35 -27.54 -1.43 20.09
C PRO A 35 -26.80 -1.70 21.42
N TRP A 36 -25.49 -1.93 21.29
CA TRP A 36 -24.57 -2.19 22.40
C TRP A 36 -24.59 -1.04 23.42
N THR A 37 -25.04 -1.33 24.63
CA THR A 37 -25.05 -0.38 25.76
C THR A 37 -23.71 -0.38 26.50
N SER A 38 -23.26 0.83 26.80
CA SER A 38 -22.14 1.22 27.66
C SER A 38 -22.20 0.64 29.08
N VAL A 39 -21.05 0.22 29.60
CA VAL A 39 -20.85 -0.13 31.02
C VAL A 39 -20.36 1.12 31.79
N PRO A 40 -20.82 1.39 33.03
CA PRO A 40 -20.54 2.62 33.75
C PRO A 40 -19.24 2.56 34.57
N SER A 41 -18.57 3.71 34.67
CA SER A 41 -17.44 4.00 35.54
C SER A 41 -17.89 4.24 36.98
N SER A 42 -17.36 3.48 37.93
CA SER A 42 -17.49 3.72 39.38
C SER A 42 -16.28 4.48 39.91
N GLU A 43 -16.58 5.49 40.73
CA GLU A 43 -15.69 6.42 41.43
C GLU A 43 -14.75 5.74 42.43
N GLY A 44 -13.60 6.36 42.67
CA GLY A 44 -12.67 6.06 43.75
C GLY A 44 -11.68 7.21 43.94
N ALA A 45 -11.84 7.94 45.04
CA ALA A 45 -11.25 9.23 45.36
C ALA A 45 -9.83 9.18 45.97
N CYS A 46 -9.27 10.38 46.18
CA CYS A 46 -8.18 10.75 47.10
C CYS A 46 -6.75 10.38 46.66
N ALA A 47 -5.69 11.16 46.88
CA ALA A 47 -5.48 12.48 47.50
C ALA A 47 -4.09 12.99 47.06
N ALA A 48 -3.90 14.31 47.07
CA ALA A 48 -2.57 14.93 47.03
C ALA A 48 -1.85 14.79 48.38
N PRO A 49 -0.51 14.91 48.39
CA PRO A 49 0.08 15.78 49.41
C PRO A 49 1.13 16.76 48.88
N THR A 50 1.18 17.87 49.59
CA THR A 50 2.05 19.05 49.54
C THR A 50 3.29 18.91 50.42
N GLY A 51 4.35 19.68 50.12
CA GLY A 51 5.34 20.21 51.08
C GLY A 51 6.62 19.38 51.26
N THR A 52 7.77 19.79 50.71
CA THR A 52 8.82 20.69 51.30
C THR A 52 9.83 19.98 52.21
N ASP A 53 11.08 19.84 51.73
CA ASP A 53 12.30 20.48 52.29
C ASP A 53 13.60 19.69 52.01
N GLY A 54 14.70 20.43 51.81
CA GLY A 54 16.01 20.00 52.31
C GLY A 54 17.11 19.63 51.31
N SER A 55 17.72 20.64 50.69
CA SER A 55 19.19 20.85 50.61
C SER A 55 20.16 19.79 50.03
N SER A 56 20.73 20.19 48.89
CA SER A 56 22.18 20.35 48.64
C SER A 56 23.04 19.20 48.09
N ILE A 57 24.00 19.63 47.26
CA ILE A 57 25.30 19.04 46.89
C ILE A 57 25.37 18.35 45.50
N PHE A 58 26.05 19.06 44.56
CA PHE A 58 27.03 18.57 43.54
C PHE A 58 26.61 17.40 42.62
N THR A 59 26.74 17.40 41.29
CA THR A 59 27.67 18.06 40.35
C THR A 59 27.11 17.90 38.93
N GLN A 60 27.45 18.85 38.04
CA GLN A 60 27.24 18.85 36.60
C GLN A 60 27.65 17.55 35.86
N ARG A 61 26.88 17.15 34.83
CA ARG A 61 27.30 16.84 33.43
C ARG A 61 26.37 15.80 32.73
N LYS A 62 25.59 16.25 31.74
CA LYS A 62 25.62 15.82 30.31
C LYS A 62 24.35 16.27 29.58
N GLN A 63 24.37 17.51 29.10
CA GLN A 63 23.66 17.95 27.90
C GLN A 63 24.71 18.64 27.04
N SER A 64 25.16 17.96 25.99
CA SER A 64 25.91 18.49 24.84
C SER A 64 26.44 17.31 24.03
N GLN A 65 25.70 16.91 23.00
CA GLN A 65 26.23 16.18 21.86
C GLN A 65 25.20 16.32 20.76
N LEU A 66 25.29 17.44 20.04
CA LEU A 66 24.70 17.76 18.73
C LEU A 66 24.84 19.28 18.60
N ASP A 67 26.06 19.77 18.35
CA ASP A 67 26.35 21.13 17.83
C ASP A 67 27.86 21.44 17.89
N VAL A 68 28.72 20.70 17.16
CA VAL A 68 30.13 21.14 16.94
C VAL A 68 30.68 20.66 15.59
N THR A 69 29.95 20.85 14.48
CA THR A 69 30.55 20.58 13.14
C THR A 69 30.43 21.76 12.16
N TYR A 70 29.78 22.86 12.54
CA TYR A 70 29.52 23.98 11.62
C TYR A 70 30.29 25.28 11.89
N LEU A 71 31.20 25.32 12.87
CA LEU A 71 31.83 26.59 13.31
C LEU A 71 33.35 26.72 13.11
N LEU A 72 33.98 25.85 12.31
CA LEU A 72 35.42 25.96 11.98
C LEU A 72 35.73 26.50 10.57
N ALA A 73 34.71 26.86 9.77
CA ALA A 73 34.91 27.36 8.41
C ALA A 73 35.03 28.91 8.31
N ALA A 74 35.02 29.64 9.42
CA ALA A 74 34.87 31.10 9.41
C ALA A 74 36.12 31.92 9.80
N GLN A 75 37.33 31.35 9.72
CA GLN A 75 38.57 32.11 9.94
C GLN A 75 39.71 31.64 9.02
N ALA A 76 39.77 32.18 7.79
CA ALA A 76 40.97 32.14 6.96
C ALA A 76 41.23 33.54 6.35
N LYS A 77 42.45 34.04 6.55
CA LYS A 77 42.94 35.35 6.07
C LYS A 77 43.13 35.36 4.54
N PRO A 78 43.06 36.54 3.87
CA PRO A 78 43.22 36.62 2.43
C PRO A 78 44.71 36.67 2.04
N GLY A 79 45.08 35.89 1.02
CA GLY A 79 46.29 36.11 0.21
C GLY A 79 47.33 35.00 0.23
N GLN A 80 47.22 34.04 -0.71
CA GLN A 80 48.29 33.54 -1.60
C GLN A 80 47.74 32.42 -2.50
N PRO A 81 48.26 32.24 -3.74
CA PRO A 81 47.67 31.37 -4.74
C PRO A 81 48.05 29.91 -4.47
N HIS A 82 47.15 29.17 -3.84
CA HIS A 82 47.25 27.72 -3.78
C HIS A 82 46.50 27.11 -4.97
N GLU A 83 47.29 26.43 -5.79
CA GLU A 83 46.91 25.52 -6.85
C GLU A 83 45.75 24.61 -6.38
N VAL A 84 44.56 24.85 -6.90
CA VAL A 84 43.35 24.13 -6.50
C VAL A 84 43.36 22.78 -7.19
N ALA A 85 43.88 21.77 -6.51
CA ALA A 85 43.63 20.38 -6.85
C ALA A 85 42.10 20.19 -6.90
N GLY A 86 41.58 19.86 -8.08
CA GLY A 86 40.15 19.70 -8.34
C GLY A 86 39.53 18.73 -7.34
N VAL A 87 38.73 19.26 -6.42
CA VAL A 87 37.85 18.45 -5.58
C VAL A 87 36.83 17.82 -6.52
N PRO A 88 36.76 16.49 -6.65
CA PRO A 88 35.70 15.86 -7.45
C PRO A 88 34.36 16.23 -6.81
N GLU A 89 33.49 16.89 -7.57
CA GLU A 89 32.11 17.17 -7.16
C GLU A 89 31.45 15.89 -6.62
N PRO A 90 30.58 15.98 -5.59
CA PRO A 90 30.04 14.80 -4.93
C PRO A 90 29.26 13.93 -5.92
N GLU A 91 29.67 12.68 -6.04
CA GLU A 91 28.99 11.64 -6.82
C GLU A 91 27.51 11.54 -6.39
N PHE A 92 26.59 11.49 -7.36
CA PHE A 92 25.15 11.48 -7.07
C PHE A 92 24.76 10.17 -6.35
N ASP A 93 24.52 10.24 -5.04
CA ASP A 93 24.05 9.08 -4.28
C ASP A 93 22.52 8.90 -4.38
N VAL A 94 22.15 7.96 -5.25
CA VAL A 94 20.78 7.52 -5.51
C VAL A 94 20.05 7.11 -4.22
N LEU A 95 20.70 6.37 -3.33
CA LEU A 95 20.03 5.81 -2.15
C LEU A 95 19.73 6.88 -1.11
N THR A 96 20.66 7.81 -0.87
CA THR A 96 20.44 8.93 0.04
C THR A 96 19.30 9.83 -0.45
N ARG A 97 19.24 10.11 -1.76
CA ARG A 97 18.12 10.87 -2.35
C ARG A 97 16.79 10.13 -2.23
N PHE A 98 16.77 8.84 -2.54
CA PHE A 98 15.55 8.03 -2.42
C PHE A 98 15.04 7.97 -0.97
N ARG A 99 15.93 7.84 0.02
CA ARG A 99 15.58 7.91 1.44
C ARG A 99 14.99 9.26 1.84
N SER A 100 15.56 10.36 1.35
CA SER A 100 15.05 11.71 1.59
C SER A 100 13.63 11.88 1.03
N GLU A 101 13.35 11.32 -0.15
CA GLU A 101 12.00 11.39 -0.74
C GLU A 101 10.99 10.55 0.05
N LEU A 102 11.36 9.34 0.48
CA LEU A 102 10.51 8.51 1.33
C LEU A 102 10.22 9.16 2.69
N ALA A 103 11.19 9.90 3.25
CA ALA A 103 11.01 10.66 4.50
C ALA A 103 10.01 11.82 4.36
N ARG A 104 9.82 12.36 3.13
CA ARG A 104 8.81 13.38 2.81
C ARG A 104 7.40 12.82 2.64
N GLU A 105 7.17 11.57 3.04
CA GLU A 105 5.92 10.83 2.88
C GLU A 105 5.45 10.65 1.41
N THR A 106 6.33 10.87 0.42
CA THR A 106 6.01 10.57 -0.99
C THR A 106 5.82 9.05 -1.18
N PRO A 107 4.91 8.61 -2.08
CA PRO A 107 4.81 7.19 -2.42
C PRO A 107 6.09 6.68 -3.10
N ALA A 108 6.43 5.41 -2.92
CA ALA A 108 7.73 4.85 -3.33
C ALA A 108 8.00 4.89 -4.84
N ALA A 109 6.99 4.60 -5.67
CA ALA A 109 7.11 4.65 -7.13
C ALA A 109 7.39 6.09 -7.66
N PRO A 110 6.61 7.11 -7.27
CA PRO A 110 6.91 8.51 -7.59
C PRO A 110 8.27 8.98 -7.09
N ALA A 111 8.63 8.62 -5.85
CA ALA A 111 9.95 8.90 -5.30
C ALA A 111 11.07 8.35 -6.18
N ALA A 112 10.92 7.13 -6.72
CA ALA A 112 11.89 6.54 -7.63
C ALA A 112 12.01 7.36 -8.91
N VAL A 113 10.90 7.77 -9.52
CA VAL A 113 10.92 8.61 -10.74
C VAL A 113 11.56 9.98 -10.48
N HIS A 114 11.36 10.59 -9.31
CA HIS A 114 12.05 11.83 -8.94
C HIS A 114 13.55 11.65 -8.88
N VAL A 115 14.01 10.60 -8.20
CA VAL A 115 15.45 10.29 -8.09
C VAL A 115 16.06 10.01 -9.46
N LEU A 116 15.35 9.30 -10.36
CA LEU A 116 15.82 9.05 -11.72
C LEU A 116 15.87 10.33 -12.57
N THR A 117 14.91 11.23 -12.38
CA THR A 117 14.89 12.53 -13.08
C THR A 117 16.08 13.39 -12.63
N ASP A 118 16.37 13.42 -11.33
CA ASP A 118 17.53 14.12 -10.78
C ASP A 118 18.86 13.47 -11.19
N LEU A 119 18.91 12.13 -11.28
CA LEU A 119 20.05 11.41 -11.82
C LEU A 119 20.34 11.83 -13.26
N ILE A 120 19.31 11.92 -14.12
CA ILE A 120 19.48 12.38 -15.50
C ILE A 120 20.01 13.82 -15.54
N ARG A 121 19.51 14.71 -14.67
CA ARG A 121 20.02 16.09 -14.58
C ARG A 121 21.51 16.14 -14.27
N CYS A 122 21.95 15.36 -13.29
CA CYS A 122 23.33 15.31 -12.84
C CYS A 122 24.24 14.42 -13.71
N SER A 123 23.68 13.60 -14.60
CA SER A 123 24.46 12.66 -15.41
C SER A 123 25.42 13.40 -16.34
N ARG A 124 26.67 12.90 -16.38
CA ARG A 124 27.75 13.36 -17.26
C ARG A 124 27.87 12.52 -18.53
N SER A 125 27.02 11.51 -18.71
CA SER A 125 27.02 10.67 -19.91
C SER A 125 26.72 11.52 -21.16
N GLU A 126 27.45 11.27 -22.24
CA GLU A 126 27.28 11.94 -23.55
C GLU A 126 26.50 11.07 -24.55
N THR A 127 26.22 9.81 -24.19
CA THR A 127 25.52 8.85 -25.04
C THR A 127 24.25 8.36 -24.37
N ILE A 128 23.24 8.05 -25.18
CA ILE A 128 21.96 7.49 -24.73
C ILE A 128 22.19 6.15 -24.02
N TYR A 129 23.07 5.30 -24.57
CA TYR A 129 23.40 4.01 -23.98
C TYR A 129 24.07 4.14 -22.61
N GLY A 130 25.00 5.10 -22.44
CA GLY A 130 25.62 5.39 -21.15
C GLY A 130 24.60 5.84 -20.11
N LEU A 131 23.71 6.75 -20.48
CA LEU A 131 22.62 7.22 -19.63
C LEU A 131 21.66 6.08 -19.22
N GLU A 132 21.28 5.23 -20.18
CA GLU A 132 20.41 4.09 -19.92
C GLU A 132 21.04 3.10 -18.93
N LEU A 133 22.35 2.84 -19.05
CA LEU A 133 23.08 1.98 -18.12
C LEU A 133 23.15 2.57 -16.71
N GLU A 134 23.37 3.88 -16.58
CA GLU A 134 23.33 4.58 -15.29
C GLU A 134 21.95 4.47 -14.63
N VAL A 135 20.88 4.72 -15.39
CA VAL A 135 19.50 4.61 -14.91
C VAL A 135 19.19 3.19 -14.47
N ARG A 136 19.51 2.17 -15.26
CA ARG A 136 19.27 0.76 -14.90
C ARG A 136 19.98 0.38 -13.60
N ARG A 137 21.26 0.78 -13.43
CA ARG A 137 21.99 0.56 -12.17
C ARG A 137 21.34 1.26 -10.98
N ALA A 138 20.81 2.47 -11.16
CA ALA A 138 20.07 3.17 -10.12
C ALA A 138 18.76 2.46 -9.77
N CYS A 139 18.02 1.96 -10.77
CA CYS A 139 16.82 1.16 -10.58
C CYS A 139 17.08 -0.07 -9.70
N ASP A 140 18.12 -0.86 -10.00
CA ASP A 140 18.46 -2.08 -9.23
C ASP A 140 18.79 -1.76 -7.76
N LYS A 141 19.50 -0.65 -7.51
CA LYS A 141 19.79 -0.16 -6.16
C LYS A 141 18.51 0.23 -5.40
N MET A 142 17.58 0.92 -6.06
CA MET A 142 16.31 1.32 -5.42
C MET A 142 15.39 0.12 -5.18
N ILE A 143 15.29 -0.81 -6.13
CA ILE A 143 14.46 -2.02 -6.03
C ILE A 143 14.93 -2.89 -4.85
N SER A 144 16.24 -3.14 -4.74
CA SER A 144 16.81 -3.91 -3.63
C SER A 144 16.61 -3.24 -2.26
N TYR A 145 16.61 -1.89 -2.21
CA TYR A 145 16.33 -1.16 -0.98
C TYR A 145 14.85 -1.13 -0.60
N ALA A 146 13.94 -1.00 -1.58
CA ALA A 146 12.52 -0.77 -1.36
C ALA A 146 11.78 -1.95 -0.70
N ARG A 147 12.31 -3.18 -0.78
CA ARG A 147 11.82 -4.46 -0.20
C ARG A 147 10.29 -4.57 -0.15
N SER A 148 9.67 -3.94 0.85
CA SER A 148 8.22 -3.88 1.08
C SER A 148 7.41 -3.08 0.04
N SER A 149 8.03 -2.43 -0.94
CA SER A 149 7.34 -1.75 -2.05
C SER A 149 8.04 -2.01 -3.39
N GLU A 150 8.81 -3.10 -3.44
CA GLU A 150 9.65 -3.52 -4.56
C GLU A 150 8.88 -3.56 -5.88
N LEU A 151 7.66 -4.13 -5.87
CA LEU A 151 6.85 -4.26 -7.09
C LEU A 151 6.45 -2.91 -7.67
N SER A 152 6.03 -1.97 -6.82
CA SER A 152 5.66 -0.63 -7.26
C SER A 152 6.86 0.15 -7.80
N VAL A 153 8.01 0.06 -7.14
CA VAL A 153 9.25 0.70 -7.58
C VAL A 153 9.75 0.08 -8.87
N ARG A 154 9.69 -1.25 -9.00
CA ARG A 154 10.03 -1.97 -10.23
C ARG A 154 9.16 -1.51 -11.41
N ALA A 155 7.84 -1.43 -11.23
CA ALA A 155 6.93 -0.93 -12.25
C ALA A 155 7.31 0.47 -12.75
N ALA A 156 7.56 1.38 -11.81
CA ALA A 156 7.95 2.74 -12.13
C ALA A 156 9.30 2.81 -12.86
N CYS A 157 10.29 2.04 -12.41
CA CYS A 157 11.59 1.91 -13.05
C CYS A 157 11.49 1.34 -14.48
N GLU A 158 10.70 0.28 -14.69
CA GLU A 158 10.50 -0.32 -16.01
C GLU A 158 9.81 0.64 -16.98
N LEU A 159 8.76 1.33 -16.53
CA LEU A 159 8.10 2.39 -17.29
C LEU A 159 9.10 3.50 -17.67
N PHE A 160 9.93 3.92 -16.71
CA PHE A 160 10.91 4.97 -16.94
C PHE A 160 11.98 4.59 -17.95
N VAL A 161 12.54 3.39 -17.86
CA VAL A 161 13.50 2.86 -18.85
C VAL A 161 12.85 2.81 -20.23
N LYS A 162 11.59 2.35 -20.33
CA LYS A 162 10.88 2.30 -21.60
C LYS A 162 10.64 3.69 -22.19
N PHE A 163 10.36 4.69 -21.35
CA PHE A 163 10.28 6.09 -21.79
C PHE A 163 11.60 6.61 -22.34
N ILE A 164 12.74 6.23 -21.74
CA ILE A 164 14.07 6.56 -22.29
C ILE A 164 14.24 5.97 -23.68
N THR A 165 14.01 4.66 -23.83
CA THR A 165 14.13 3.97 -25.12
C THR A 165 13.23 4.58 -26.19
N ARG A 166 11.97 4.93 -25.86
CA ARG A 166 11.06 5.57 -26.82
C ARG A 166 11.52 6.98 -27.21
N THR A 167 11.92 7.79 -26.23
CA THR A 167 12.39 9.16 -26.49
C THR A 167 13.63 9.17 -27.37
N SER A 168 14.52 8.18 -27.21
CA SER A 168 15.71 8.05 -28.06
C SER A 168 15.42 7.71 -29.52
N PHE A 169 14.27 7.10 -29.82
CA PHE A 169 13.85 6.88 -31.20
C PHE A 169 13.21 8.14 -31.81
N ASP A 170 12.47 8.91 -31.02
CA ASP A 170 11.80 10.13 -31.48
C ASP A 170 12.81 11.29 -31.73
N PHE A 171 13.88 11.37 -30.91
CA PHE A 171 14.85 12.46 -30.94
C PHE A 171 16.29 11.92 -31.02
N PRO A 172 16.97 12.06 -32.17
CA PRO A 172 18.34 11.55 -32.33
C PRO A 172 19.40 12.43 -31.65
N ASP A 173 19.11 13.70 -31.39
CA ASP A 173 20.02 14.58 -30.65
C ASP A 173 19.98 14.27 -29.14
N PHE A 174 21.16 14.07 -28.56
CA PHE A 174 21.30 13.70 -27.15
C PHE A 174 20.87 14.83 -26.21
N ALA A 175 21.22 16.08 -26.52
CA ALA A 175 20.89 17.22 -25.68
C ALA A 175 19.37 17.45 -25.65
N GLU A 176 18.71 17.41 -26.81
CA GLU A 176 17.25 17.47 -26.88
C GLU A 176 16.61 16.27 -26.16
N CYS A 177 17.08 15.04 -26.40
CA CYS A 177 16.56 13.86 -25.73
C CYS A 177 16.64 13.98 -24.20
N LYS A 178 17.78 14.39 -23.66
CA LYS A 178 17.99 14.62 -22.22
C LYS A 178 17.01 15.65 -21.66
N MET A 179 16.83 16.77 -22.35
CA MET A 179 15.88 17.81 -21.96
C MET A 179 14.43 17.30 -21.95
N ARG A 180 14.02 16.54 -22.98
CA ARG A 180 12.68 15.94 -23.07
C ARG A 180 12.42 14.93 -21.95
N LEU A 181 13.43 14.13 -21.58
CA LEU A 181 13.33 13.19 -20.47
C LEU A 181 13.09 13.90 -19.13
N ILE A 182 13.82 14.98 -18.88
CA ILE A 182 13.64 15.81 -17.68
C ILE A 182 12.23 16.42 -17.66
N GLN A 183 11.78 16.97 -18.79
CA GLN A 183 10.45 17.56 -18.92
C GLN A 183 9.34 16.52 -18.68
N ARG A 184 9.48 15.31 -19.23
CA ARG A 184 8.54 14.20 -19.02
C ARG A 184 8.55 13.71 -17.56
N GLY A 185 9.72 13.64 -16.92
CA GLY A 185 9.85 13.29 -15.49
C GLY A 185 9.13 14.29 -14.58
N GLU A 186 9.27 15.59 -14.83
CA GLU A 186 8.55 16.63 -14.09
C GLU A 186 7.04 16.62 -14.38
N HIS A 187 6.63 16.31 -15.60
CA HIS A 187 5.21 16.13 -15.91
C HIS A 187 4.61 14.92 -15.16
N PHE A 188 5.34 13.81 -15.11
CA PHE A 188 4.94 12.62 -14.36
C PHE A 188 4.78 12.92 -12.86
N ARG A 189 5.69 13.73 -12.29
CA ARG A 189 5.58 14.25 -10.93
C ARG A 189 4.27 14.99 -10.70
N ALA A 190 4.02 16.03 -11.49
CA ALA A 190 2.82 16.85 -11.36
C ALA A 190 1.54 16.01 -11.50
N MET A 191 1.54 15.03 -12.41
CA MET A 191 0.42 14.12 -12.61
C MET A 191 0.19 13.24 -11.38
N THR A 192 1.24 12.65 -10.82
CA THR A 192 1.17 11.77 -9.65
C THR A 192 0.56 12.47 -8.44
N ASP A 193 0.93 13.74 -8.19
CA ASP A 193 0.42 14.50 -7.05
C ASP A 193 -1.12 14.62 -7.10
N THR A 194 -1.69 14.70 -8.31
CA THR A 194 -3.15 14.79 -8.51
C THR A 194 -3.88 13.45 -8.57
N CYS A 195 -3.17 12.32 -8.73
CA CYS A 195 -3.81 11.00 -8.91
C CYS A 195 -4.75 10.64 -7.74
N ARG A 196 -4.33 10.90 -6.50
CA ARG A 196 -5.12 10.57 -5.30
C ARG A 196 -6.43 11.35 -5.22
N GLU A 197 -6.39 12.63 -5.59
CA GLU A 197 -7.59 13.48 -5.64
C GLU A 197 -8.55 13.02 -6.72
N ARG A 198 -8.04 12.65 -7.91
CA ARG A 198 -8.84 12.10 -9.01
C ARG A 198 -9.51 10.79 -8.60
N ILE A 199 -8.78 9.89 -7.94
CA ILE A 199 -9.34 8.64 -7.42
C ILE A 199 -10.42 8.92 -6.38
N ALA A 200 -10.22 9.90 -5.49
CA ALA A 200 -11.23 10.31 -4.53
C ALA A 200 -12.51 10.81 -5.22
N VAL A 201 -12.38 11.57 -6.32
CA VAL A 201 -13.52 12.04 -7.12
C VAL A 201 -14.29 10.87 -7.71
N PHE A 202 -13.60 9.87 -8.27
CA PHE A 202 -14.25 8.69 -8.85
C PHE A 202 -14.79 7.71 -7.81
N GLY A 203 -14.19 7.68 -6.61
CA GLY A 203 -14.58 6.77 -5.53
C GLY A 203 -15.76 7.24 -4.68
N GLU A 204 -15.92 8.56 -4.50
CA GLU A 204 -16.98 9.14 -3.67
C GLU A 204 -18.41 8.66 -4.00
N PRO A 205 -18.81 8.47 -5.28
CA PRO A 205 -20.15 8.03 -5.62
C PRO A 205 -20.51 6.63 -5.11
N PHE A 206 -19.51 5.75 -4.91
CA PHE A 206 -19.74 4.38 -4.44
C PHE A 206 -20.05 4.28 -2.94
N ILE A 207 -19.71 5.32 -2.17
CA ILE A 207 -20.05 5.38 -0.74
C ILE A 207 -21.48 5.91 -0.61
N LEU A 208 -22.42 5.10 -0.13
CA LEU A 208 -23.82 5.51 0.01
C LEU A 208 -24.13 6.07 1.40
N GLN A 209 -25.25 6.77 1.52
CA GLN A 209 -25.75 7.23 2.82
C GLN A 209 -26.14 6.01 3.66
N GLY A 210 -25.65 5.95 4.90
CA GLY A 210 -25.94 4.88 5.85
C GLY A 210 -25.13 3.60 5.65
N SER A 211 -24.23 3.54 4.67
CA SER A 211 -23.49 2.31 4.35
C SER A 211 -22.42 1.96 5.38
N ASN A 212 -22.16 0.67 5.55
CA ASN A 212 -21.05 0.13 6.32
C ASN A 212 -19.93 -0.29 5.35
N ILE A 213 -18.76 0.34 5.49
CA ILE A 213 -17.61 0.14 4.62
C ILE A 213 -16.58 -0.70 5.36
N LEU A 214 -16.11 -1.79 4.76
CA LEU A 214 -14.97 -2.56 5.26
C LEU A 214 -13.69 -2.18 4.53
N THR A 215 -12.61 -1.93 5.26
CA THR A 215 -11.26 -1.70 4.71
C THR A 215 -10.22 -2.55 5.45
N HIS A 216 -9.06 -2.76 4.81
CA HIS A 216 -7.95 -3.55 5.34
C HIS A 216 -6.73 -2.66 5.60
N GLY A 217 -6.27 -2.62 6.86
CA GLY A 217 -5.14 -1.81 7.28
C GLY A 217 -5.32 -0.31 6.99
N GLY A 218 -4.18 0.42 6.93
CA GLY A 218 -4.16 1.83 6.57
C GLY A 218 -3.78 2.06 5.10
N SER A 219 -4.73 2.51 4.26
CA SER A 219 -4.46 2.91 2.87
C SER A 219 -4.69 4.40 2.65
N ARG A 220 -3.69 5.08 2.07
CA ARG A 220 -3.74 6.54 1.82
C ARG A 220 -4.81 6.91 0.79
N VAL A 221 -4.97 6.10 -0.25
CA VAL A 221 -5.95 6.34 -1.32
C VAL A 221 -7.37 6.10 -0.82
N VAL A 222 -7.57 5.04 -0.04
CA VAL A 222 -8.86 4.75 0.61
C VAL A 222 -9.24 5.88 1.57
N PHE A 223 -8.28 6.39 2.33
CA PHE A 223 -8.49 7.56 3.18
C PHE A 223 -8.97 8.77 2.37
N SER A 224 -8.33 9.09 1.24
CA SER A 224 -8.74 10.22 0.39
C SER A 224 -10.18 10.07 -0.15
N ILE A 225 -10.61 8.84 -0.50
CA ILE A 225 -12.00 8.58 -0.91
C ILE A 225 -12.96 8.84 0.26
N ILE A 226 -12.66 8.31 1.44
CA ILE A 226 -13.47 8.48 2.67
C ILE A 226 -13.55 9.96 3.06
N GLU A 227 -12.43 10.67 3.05
CA GLU A 227 -12.34 12.11 3.35
C GLU A 227 -13.22 12.92 2.41
N ARG A 228 -13.17 12.63 1.11
CA ARG A 228 -14.00 13.32 0.13
C ARG A 228 -15.48 13.00 0.30
N ALA A 229 -15.84 11.75 0.57
CA ALA A 229 -17.22 11.35 0.82
C ALA A 229 -17.82 12.02 2.08
N ALA A 230 -17.01 12.19 3.12
CA ALA A 230 -17.38 12.91 4.33
C ALA A 230 -17.69 14.39 4.05
N ARG A 231 -16.84 15.05 3.24
CA ARG A 231 -16.95 16.49 2.96
C ARG A 231 -18.05 16.86 1.96
N MET A 232 -18.13 16.16 0.83
CA MET A 232 -18.91 16.65 -0.32
C MET A 232 -20.43 16.51 -0.18
N LYS A 233 -20.91 15.57 0.65
CA LYS A 233 -22.35 15.28 0.78
C LYS A 233 -22.82 15.11 2.23
N ARG A 234 -21.95 15.41 3.21
CA ARG A 234 -22.17 15.14 4.65
C ARG A 234 -22.72 13.72 4.89
N LYS A 235 -22.22 12.76 4.10
CA LYS A 235 -22.72 11.38 4.16
C LYS A 235 -22.44 10.82 5.54
N GLN A 236 -23.44 10.19 6.14
CA GLN A 236 -23.29 9.45 7.39
C GLN A 236 -23.06 8.00 7.02
N PHE A 237 -21.87 7.48 7.29
CA PHE A 237 -21.50 6.10 7.04
C PHE A 237 -20.58 5.62 8.15
N ARG A 238 -20.37 4.31 8.24
CA ARG A 238 -19.50 3.70 9.24
C ARG A 238 -18.36 2.97 8.55
N VAL A 239 -17.19 2.98 9.17
CA VAL A 239 -15.99 2.33 8.64
C VAL A 239 -15.55 1.23 9.60
N VAL A 240 -15.51 0.00 9.11
CA VAL A 240 -14.96 -1.16 9.79
C VAL A 240 -13.56 -1.41 9.22
N VAL A 241 -12.56 -1.43 10.08
CA VAL A 241 -11.15 -1.59 9.71
C VAL A 241 -10.65 -2.93 10.22
N VAL A 242 -10.17 -3.76 9.31
CA VAL A 242 -9.49 -5.00 9.64
C VAL A 242 -8.04 -4.66 10.03
N GLU A 243 -7.57 -5.17 11.18
CA GLU A 243 -6.29 -4.78 11.78
C GLU A 243 -5.08 -5.05 10.86
N GLY A 244 -5.12 -6.15 10.10
CA GLY A 244 -4.11 -6.55 9.12
C GLY A 244 -2.79 -6.94 9.78
N ARG A 245 -2.75 -8.09 10.46
CA ARG A 245 -1.51 -8.59 11.06
C ARG A 245 -0.63 -9.23 9.99
N GLY A 246 0.57 -8.70 9.75
CA GLY A 246 1.53 -9.36 8.85
C GLY A 246 2.69 -8.51 8.33
N ARG A 247 2.66 -7.18 8.47
CA ARG A 247 3.79 -6.34 8.04
C ARG A 247 4.83 -6.23 9.16
N HIS A 248 6.12 -6.32 8.80
CA HIS A 248 7.31 -6.17 9.66
C HIS A 248 7.46 -4.79 10.32
N ASP A 249 6.39 -4.20 10.85
CA ASP A 249 6.47 -2.98 11.64
C ASP A 249 6.73 -3.41 13.10
N ALA A 250 8.01 -3.70 13.37
CA ALA A 250 8.53 -4.16 14.65
C ALA A 250 8.47 -3.09 15.78
N ALA A 251 7.65 -2.06 15.64
CA ALA A 251 7.68 -0.88 16.49
C ALA A 251 6.59 -0.83 17.57
N LEU A 252 5.57 -1.70 17.53
CA LEU A 252 4.54 -1.72 18.58
C LEU A 252 4.32 -3.13 19.14
N SER A 253 4.55 -3.23 20.45
CA SER A 253 4.24 -4.37 21.32
C SER A 253 2.73 -4.69 21.43
N SER A 254 1.90 -4.08 20.58
CA SER A 254 0.44 -4.05 20.67
C SER A 254 -0.24 -4.59 19.41
N GLY A 255 0.32 -5.60 18.75
CA GLY A 255 -0.37 -6.46 17.76
C GLY A 255 -1.05 -5.81 16.56
N MET A 256 -1.02 -4.48 16.42
CA MET A 256 -1.74 -3.68 15.44
C MET A 256 -0.75 -2.71 14.78
N THR A 257 -0.81 -2.61 13.45
CA THR A 257 0.13 -1.79 12.71
C THR A 257 -0.10 -0.30 13.03
N ALA A 258 0.98 0.45 13.31
CA ALA A 258 0.93 1.90 13.55
C ALA A 258 0.16 2.66 12.45
N LYS A 259 0.28 2.17 11.21
CA LYS A 259 -0.43 2.66 10.02
C LYS A 259 -1.96 2.53 10.13
N THR A 260 -2.45 1.40 10.65
CA THR A 260 -3.88 1.14 10.82
C THR A 260 -4.45 2.07 11.90
N LEU A 261 -3.74 2.23 13.01
CA LEU A 261 -4.12 3.16 14.08
C LEU A 261 -4.15 4.61 13.59
N ARG A 262 -3.11 5.06 12.87
CA ARG A 262 -3.08 6.42 12.27
C ARG A 262 -4.28 6.64 11.36
N PHE A 263 -4.56 5.69 10.46
CA PHE A 263 -5.74 5.74 9.59
C PHE A 263 -7.05 5.87 10.37
N CYS A 264 -7.25 5.07 11.41
CA CYS A 264 -8.46 5.13 12.23
C CYS A 264 -8.60 6.49 12.93
N CYS A 265 -7.52 7.00 13.52
CA CYS A 265 -7.49 8.33 14.13
C CYS A 265 -7.82 9.43 13.12
N ASP A 266 -7.26 9.36 11.91
CA ASP A 266 -7.52 10.33 10.85
C ASP A 266 -8.99 10.30 10.40
N VAL A 267 -9.61 9.12 10.29
CA VAL A 267 -11.03 8.97 9.95
C VAL A 267 -11.94 9.44 11.10
N MET A 268 -11.57 9.16 12.36
CA MET A 268 -12.33 9.64 13.52
C MET A 268 -12.35 11.17 13.62
N ARG A 269 -11.26 11.86 13.23
CA ARG A 269 -11.21 13.33 13.18
C ARG A 269 -12.20 13.93 12.18
N LEU A 270 -12.66 13.16 11.20
CA LEU A 270 -13.71 13.56 10.26
C LEU A 270 -15.13 13.40 10.82
N GLY A 271 -15.28 12.92 12.05
CA GLY A 271 -16.58 12.68 12.69
C GLY A 271 -17.26 11.39 12.23
N ILE A 272 -16.51 10.45 11.64
CA ILE A 272 -17.01 9.16 11.19
C ILE A 272 -16.81 8.11 12.28
N GLN A 273 -17.80 7.24 12.48
CA GLN A 273 -17.66 6.11 13.41
C GLN A 273 -16.75 5.04 12.80
N VAL A 274 -15.70 4.68 13.54
CA VAL A 274 -14.71 3.68 13.14
C VAL A 274 -14.72 2.52 14.14
N THR A 275 -14.77 1.29 13.64
CA THR A 275 -14.65 0.08 14.45
C THR A 275 -13.50 -0.75 13.91
N ILE A 276 -12.63 -1.25 14.79
CA ILE A 276 -11.53 -2.12 14.42
C ILE A 276 -11.90 -3.57 14.74
N ILE A 277 -11.66 -4.48 13.80
CA ILE A 277 -11.91 -5.92 13.97
C ILE A 277 -10.64 -6.73 13.71
N PRO A 278 -10.45 -7.88 14.38
CA PRO A 278 -9.38 -8.80 14.05
C PRO A 278 -9.62 -9.49 12.70
N ASP A 279 -8.54 -9.93 12.06
CA ASP A 279 -8.58 -10.59 10.75
C ASP A 279 -9.50 -11.84 10.75
N SER A 280 -9.60 -12.54 11.89
CA SER A 280 -10.47 -13.70 12.08
C SER A 280 -11.96 -13.37 12.18
N ALA A 281 -12.33 -12.13 12.49
CA ALA A 281 -13.72 -11.70 12.63
C ALA A 281 -14.33 -11.20 11.31
N VAL A 282 -13.56 -11.18 10.21
CA VAL A 282 -14.02 -10.70 8.90
C VAL A 282 -15.30 -11.42 8.42
N PRO A 283 -15.42 -12.76 8.47
CA PRO A 283 -16.63 -13.43 8.04
C PRO A 283 -17.87 -13.03 8.85
N ALA A 284 -17.72 -12.88 10.18
CA ALA A 284 -18.81 -12.48 11.06
C ALA A 284 -19.23 -11.03 10.83
N ALA A 285 -18.28 -10.13 10.53
CA ALA A 285 -18.58 -8.74 10.22
C ALA A 285 -19.28 -8.60 8.85
N MET A 286 -19.03 -9.51 7.91
CA MET A 286 -19.49 -9.37 6.52
C MET A 286 -21.02 -9.30 6.37
N GLU A 287 -21.78 -9.86 7.32
CA GLU A 287 -23.25 -9.80 7.33
C GLU A 287 -23.80 -8.37 7.42
N VAL A 288 -23.04 -7.45 8.03
CA VAL A 288 -23.44 -6.05 8.18
C VAL A 288 -22.73 -5.12 7.20
N ILE A 289 -21.77 -5.61 6.41
CA ILE A 289 -21.01 -4.77 5.47
C ILE A 289 -21.75 -4.64 4.15
N ASP A 290 -21.85 -3.41 3.64
CA ASP A 290 -22.46 -3.13 2.35
C ASP A 290 -21.44 -3.12 1.21
N ILE A 291 -20.25 -2.56 1.47
CA ILE A 291 -19.17 -2.46 0.50
C ILE A 291 -17.81 -2.72 1.13
N VAL A 292 -16.93 -3.36 0.38
CA VAL A 292 -15.52 -3.56 0.73
C VAL A 292 -14.68 -2.61 -0.13
N LEU A 293 -13.87 -1.78 0.50
CA LEU A 293 -12.96 -0.85 -0.17
C LEU A 293 -11.52 -1.12 0.29
N LEU A 294 -10.69 -1.65 -0.61
CA LEU A 294 -9.29 -1.98 -0.31
C LEU A 294 -8.33 -1.10 -1.12
N GLY A 295 -7.09 -1.00 -0.64
CA GLY A 295 -5.99 -0.47 -1.43
C GLY A 295 -5.28 -1.57 -2.24
N ALA A 296 -4.34 -1.15 -3.09
CA ALA A 296 -3.38 -2.05 -3.71
C ALA A 296 -1.95 -1.53 -3.54
N GLU A 297 -1.00 -2.46 -3.41
CA GLU A 297 0.42 -2.19 -3.54
C GLU A 297 0.85 -2.28 -5.01
N ALA A 298 0.35 -3.28 -5.74
CA ALA A 298 0.54 -3.45 -7.17
C ALA A 298 -0.67 -4.13 -7.83
N ILE A 299 -0.88 -3.91 -9.13
CA ILE A 299 -1.94 -4.56 -9.91
C ILE A 299 -1.30 -5.26 -11.10
N ALA A 300 -1.46 -6.59 -11.16
CA ALA A 300 -0.95 -7.44 -12.22
C ALA A 300 -1.70 -7.25 -13.54
N GLU A 301 -1.09 -7.72 -14.63
CA GLU A 301 -1.66 -7.63 -15.98
C GLU A 301 -2.99 -8.40 -16.12
N SER A 302 -3.15 -9.47 -15.34
CA SER A 302 -4.40 -10.24 -15.23
C SER A 302 -5.54 -9.50 -14.51
N GLY A 303 -5.28 -8.30 -13.98
CA GLY A 303 -6.19 -7.60 -13.07
C GLY A 303 -6.16 -8.15 -11.64
N ALA A 304 -5.26 -9.08 -11.33
CA ALA A 304 -5.04 -9.54 -9.96
C ALA A 304 -4.35 -8.46 -9.12
N VAL A 305 -4.77 -8.33 -7.86
CA VAL A 305 -4.29 -7.27 -6.95
C VAL A 305 -3.32 -7.87 -5.95
N ILE A 306 -2.19 -7.21 -5.78
CA ILE A 306 -1.19 -7.55 -4.76
C ILE A 306 -1.30 -6.50 -3.66
N ASN A 307 -1.61 -6.95 -2.45
CA ASN A 307 -1.75 -6.08 -1.30
C ASN A 307 -1.23 -6.78 -0.03
N GLN A 308 -1.30 -6.10 1.10
CA GLN A 308 -0.98 -6.69 2.40
C GLN A 308 -1.78 -7.97 2.65
N VAL A 309 -1.10 -8.98 3.23
CA VAL A 309 -1.70 -10.27 3.60
C VAL A 309 -3.00 -10.09 4.38
N GLY A 310 -4.03 -10.83 3.99
CA GLY A 310 -5.38 -10.73 4.53
C GLY A 310 -6.40 -10.19 3.52
N SER A 311 -5.93 -9.51 2.46
CA SER A 311 -6.79 -8.96 1.42
C SER A 311 -7.53 -10.04 0.64
N LEU A 312 -6.87 -11.17 0.34
CA LEU A 312 -7.53 -12.32 -0.29
C LEU A 312 -8.59 -12.92 0.62
N GLY A 313 -8.33 -13.03 1.92
CA GLY A 313 -9.29 -13.57 2.90
C GLY A 313 -10.57 -12.74 2.95
N ILE A 314 -10.43 -11.41 2.93
CA ILE A 314 -11.56 -10.47 2.83
C ILE A 314 -12.30 -10.66 1.51
N ALA A 315 -11.60 -10.76 0.38
CA ALA A 315 -12.23 -10.92 -0.93
C ALA A 315 -13.00 -12.26 -1.06
N LEU A 316 -12.49 -13.34 -0.46
CA LEU A 316 -13.18 -14.63 -0.40
C LEU A 316 -14.46 -14.57 0.45
N ALA A 317 -14.38 -13.93 1.62
CA ALA A 317 -15.55 -13.72 2.47
C ALA A 317 -16.58 -12.85 1.74
N ALA A 318 -16.17 -11.72 1.16
CA ALA A 318 -17.06 -10.81 0.46
C ALA A 318 -17.80 -11.51 -0.69
N LYS A 319 -17.13 -12.36 -1.47
CA LYS A 319 -17.77 -13.16 -2.52
C LYS A 319 -18.83 -14.11 -1.97
N THR A 320 -18.55 -14.75 -0.84
CA THR A 320 -19.50 -15.69 -0.20
C THR A 320 -20.77 -14.98 0.27
N PHE A 321 -20.62 -13.77 0.81
CA PHE A 321 -21.74 -12.95 1.32
C PHE A 321 -22.34 -12.01 0.25
N ASN A 322 -21.91 -12.12 -1.01
CA ASN A 322 -22.34 -11.25 -2.12
C ASN A 322 -22.11 -9.74 -1.89
N VAL A 323 -21.04 -9.40 -1.19
CA VAL A 323 -20.61 -8.02 -0.94
C VAL A 323 -19.65 -7.57 -2.04
N GLN A 324 -19.85 -6.35 -2.56
CA GLN A 324 -19.02 -5.81 -3.64
C GLN A 324 -17.64 -5.39 -3.12
N VAL A 325 -16.61 -5.76 -3.87
CA VAL A 325 -15.20 -5.46 -3.57
C VAL A 325 -14.65 -4.46 -4.56
N PHE A 326 -14.32 -3.27 -4.07
CA PHE A 326 -13.68 -2.19 -4.80
C PHE A 326 -12.23 -2.03 -4.39
N ILE A 327 -11.36 -1.83 -5.37
CA ILE A 327 -9.93 -1.64 -5.15
C ILE A 327 -9.56 -0.24 -5.60
N ALA A 328 -9.01 0.57 -4.71
CA ALA A 328 -8.51 1.90 -5.02
C ALA A 328 -6.99 1.87 -5.19
N ALA A 329 -6.52 2.28 -6.37
CA ALA A 329 -5.11 2.22 -6.71
C ALA A 329 -4.74 3.26 -7.76
N GLU A 330 -3.54 3.80 -7.64
CA GLU A 330 -2.96 4.67 -8.66
C GLU A 330 -2.46 3.88 -9.87
N SER A 331 -2.58 4.46 -11.06
CA SER A 331 -2.23 3.86 -12.35
C SER A 331 -0.75 3.47 -12.46
N TYR A 332 0.14 4.22 -11.80
CA TYR A 332 1.57 3.92 -11.74
C TYR A 332 1.91 2.64 -10.94
N LYS A 333 0.94 2.00 -10.28
CA LYS A 333 1.10 0.69 -9.62
C LYS A 333 0.76 -0.50 -10.50
N PHE A 334 0.40 -0.27 -11.76
CA PHE A 334 0.17 -1.35 -12.71
C PHE A 334 1.51 -1.97 -13.10
N VAL A 335 1.64 -3.27 -12.87
CA VAL A 335 2.86 -4.05 -13.09
C VAL A 335 2.66 -5.06 -14.20
N ARG A 336 3.63 -5.17 -15.11
CA ARG A 336 3.60 -6.13 -16.21
C ARG A 336 4.10 -7.51 -15.76
N ILE A 337 3.39 -8.08 -14.80
CA ILE A 337 3.62 -9.43 -14.29
C ILE A 337 2.32 -10.23 -14.35
N TYR A 338 2.45 -11.55 -14.49
CA TYR A 338 1.34 -12.49 -14.52
C TYR A 338 1.57 -13.61 -13.49
N PRO A 339 1.42 -13.31 -12.20
CA PRO A 339 1.56 -14.35 -11.17
C PRO A 339 0.41 -15.35 -11.30
N LEU A 340 0.75 -16.64 -11.32
CA LEU A 340 -0.21 -17.74 -11.40
C LEU A 340 -0.62 -18.23 -10.02
N THR A 341 0.29 -18.11 -9.06
CA THR A 341 0.12 -18.60 -7.69
C THR A 341 0.59 -17.56 -6.68
N GLN A 342 0.18 -17.75 -5.41
CA GLN A 342 0.67 -16.94 -4.30
C GLN A 342 2.19 -16.98 -4.14
N ARG A 343 2.83 -18.07 -4.55
CA ARG A 343 4.28 -18.25 -4.42
C ARG A 343 5.07 -17.37 -5.38
N ASP A 344 4.44 -16.92 -6.47
CA ASP A 344 5.11 -16.13 -7.49
C ASP A 344 5.38 -14.69 -7.01
N ILE A 345 4.58 -14.19 -6.07
CA ILE A 345 4.74 -12.88 -5.45
C ILE A 345 5.61 -12.91 -4.20
N SER A 346 5.62 -14.04 -3.47
CA SER A 346 6.38 -14.22 -2.23
C SER A 346 7.79 -14.74 -2.52
N LYS A 347 8.63 -13.91 -3.15
CA LYS A 347 10.06 -14.23 -3.34
C LYS A 347 10.97 -13.60 -2.30
N THR A 348 10.42 -12.99 -1.26
CA THR A 348 11.23 -12.39 -0.19
C THR A 348 11.72 -13.49 0.75
N ASP A 349 13.04 -13.63 0.80
CA ASP A 349 13.84 -14.62 1.51
C ASP A 349 13.23 -15.13 2.83
N SER A 350 13.18 -16.45 2.95
CA SER A 350 12.87 -17.25 4.14
C SER A 350 13.71 -16.92 5.39
N ASP A 351 14.64 -15.98 5.31
CA ASP A 351 15.57 -15.61 6.38
C ASP A 351 14.97 -14.66 7.44
N HIS A 352 13.73 -14.22 7.26
CA HIS A 352 13.11 -13.27 8.18
C HIS A 352 11.82 -13.83 8.77
N ALA A 353 11.94 -14.89 9.58
CA ALA A 353 10.91 -15.26 10.52
C ALA A 353 10.43 -13.99 11.26
N PRO A 354 9.11 -13.72 11.36
CA PRO A 354 8.60 -12.52 12.00
C PRO A 354 9.09 -12.45 13.44
N ARG A 355 10.07 -11.57 13.71
CA ARG A 355 10.50 -11.19 15.08
C ARG A 355 9.30 -10.78 15.94
N SER A 356 8.20 -10.35 15.33
CA SER A 356 6.96 -9.93 15.97
C SER A 356 6.22 -11.06 16.68
N TYR A 357 6.11 -12.27 16.11
CA TYR A 357 5.33 -13.36 16.74
C TYR A 357 5.95 -13.78 18.08
N ARG A 358 7.27 -13.88 18.13
CA ARG A 358 8.03 -14.24 19.34
C ARG A 358 7.97 -13.18 20.44
N GLN A 359 7.83 -11.90 20.08
CA GLN A 359 7.70 -10.79 21.03
C GLN A 359 6.27 -10.62 21.56
N MET A 360 5.27 -11.08 20.80
CA MET A 360 3.85 -10.89 21.13
C MET A 360 3.33 -11.91 22.14
N THR A 361 3.75 -13.17 22.00
CA THR A 361 3.51 -14.18 23.02
C THR A 361 4.50 -13.92 24.15
N ARG A 362 4.05 -13.41 25.29
CA ARG A 362 4.83 -13.37 26.55
C ARG A 362 5.21 -14.77 27.08
N HIS A 363 5.16 -15.80 26.23
CA HIS A 363 5.60 -17.15 26.52
C HIS A 363 7.11 -17.24 26.22
N GLU A 364 7.90 -17.35 27.27
CA GLU A 364 9.36 -17.48 27.21
C GLU A 364 9.82 -18.83 26.61
N GLU A 365 8.89 -19.74 26.28
CA GLU A 365 9.19 -21.11 25.90
C GLU A 365 8.69 -21.50 24.49
N ILE A 366 8.80 -20.62 23.49
CA ILE A 366 8.58 -21.06 22.10
C ILE A 366 9.80 -21.90 21.64
N PRO A 367 9.61 -23.19 21.29
CA PRO A 367 10.69 -24.04 20.80
C PRO A 367 11.44 -23.38 19.65
N LYS A 368 12.77 -23.48 19.66
CA LYS A 368 13.61 -22.89 18.60
C LYS A 368 13.36 -23.51 17.22
N GLN A 369 12.76 -24.70 17.18
CA GLN A 369 12.37 -25.44 15.98
C GLN A 369 11.05 -24.94 15.37
N LEU A 370 10.26 -24.14 16.08
CA LEU A 370 9.01 -23.61 15.53
C LEU A 370 9.33 -22.54 14.49
N GLN A 371 8.95 -22.84 13.24
CA GLN A 371 9.07 -21.92 12.12
C GLN A 371 7.83 -21.04 12.05
N PHE A 372 8.05 -19.74 11.90
CA PHE A 372 6.98 -18.78 11.68
C PHE A 372 7.08 -18.29 10.23
N GLU A 373 6.03 -18.56 9.46
CA GLU A 373 5.91 -18.10 8.08
C GLU A 373 4.71 -17.16 8.01
N CYS A 374 4.95 -15.95 7.51
CA CYS A 374 3.90 -14.99 7.20
C CYS A 374 4.37 -14.22 5.96
N PRO A 375 3.74 -14.44 4.80
CA PRO A 375 4.09 -13.67 3.61
C PRO A 375 3.72 -12.19 3.84
N PRO A 376 4.54 -11.24 3.36
CA PRO A 376 4.27 -9.81 3.57
C PRO A 376 3.03 -9.32 2.80
N SER A 377 2.72 -10.00 1.69
CA SER A 377 1.68 -9.63 0.74
C SER A 377 0.96 -10.88 0.22
N ASP A 378 -0.30 -10.73 -0.17
CA ASP A 378 -1.09 -11.75 -0.85
C ASP A 378 -1.57 -11.27 -2.23
N LEU A 379 -1.90 -12.24 -3.09
CA LEU A 379 -2.46 -12.05 -4.42
C LEU A 379 -3.96 -12.30 -4.38
N THR A 380 -4.75 -11.31 -4.76
CA THR A 380 -6.20 -11.43 -4.92
C THR A 380 -6.54 -11.53 -6.40
N PRO A 381 -7.03 -12.68 -6.89
CA PRO A 381 -7.41 -12.80 -8.30
C PRO A 381 -8.50 -11.82 -8.71
N GLY A 382 -8.45 -11.35 -9.96
CA GLY A 382 -9.43 -10.41 -10.52
C GLY A 382 -10.88 -10.90 -10.46
N SER A 383 -11.12 -12.22 -10.34
CA SER A 383 -12.45 -12.83 -10.24
C SER A 383 -13.18 -12.57 -8.92
N TYR A 384 -12.50 -12.03 -7.90
CA TYR A 384 -13.10 -11.61 -6.63
C TYR A 384 -13.30 -10.09 -6.55
N ILE A 385 -12.81 -9.35 -7.55
CA ILE A 385 -12.81 -7.89 -7.58
C ILE A 385 -13.89 -7.42 -8.55
N HIS A 386 -14.71 -6.48 -8.10
CA HIS A 386 -15.78 -5.93 -8.92
C HIS A 386 -15.26 -4.79 -9.79
N LEU A 387 -14.67 -3.76 -9.17
CA LEU A 387 -14.14 -2.59 -9.87
C LEU A 387 -12.83 -2.10 -9.26
N LEU A 388 -11.98 -1.55 -10.13
CA LEU A 388 -10.73 -0.86 -9.80
C LEU A 388 -10.96 0.64 -9.99
N ILE A 389 -10.82 1.42 -8.93
CA ILE A 389 -10.98 2.87 -8.92
C ILE A 389 -9.59 3.48 -9.05
N THR A 390 -9.32 4.07 -10.21
CA THR A 390 -8.00 4.59 -10.58
C THR A 390 -8.09 6.03 -11.08
N ASP A 391 -6.96 6.71 -11.23
CA ASP A 391 -6.87 8.07 -11.79
C ASP A 391 -7.21 8.13 -13.28
N LEU A 392 -7.15 7.00 -13.98
CA LEU A 392 -7.64 6.83 -15.35
C LEU A 392 -9.18 6.72 -15.41
N GLY A 393 -9.82 6.48 -14.27
CA GLY A 393 -11.24 6.20 -14.15
C GLY A 393 -11.53 4.88 -13.45
N VAL A 394 -12.78 4.45 -13.53
CA VAL A 394 -13.24 3.18 -12.98
C VAL A 394 -13.06 2.08 -14.03
N LEU A 395 -12.26 1.06 -13.71
CA LEU A 395 -11.88 -0.02 -14.60
C LEU A 395 -12.42 -1.35 -14.07
N THR A 396 -12.70 -2.28 -14.98
CA THR A 396 -12.85 -3.70 -14.63
C THR A 396 -11.48 -4.37 -14.58
N PRO A 397 -11.31 -5.49 -13.86
CA PRO A 397 -10.03 -6.22 -13.85
C PRO A 397 -9.51 -6.58 -15.25
N ALA A 398 -10.40 -6.88 -16.20
CA ALA A 398 -10.02 -7.17 -17.58
C ALA A 398 -9.48 -5.95 -18.35
N ALA A 399 -9.96 -4.74 -18.02
CA ALA A 399 -9.53 -3.50 -18.68
C ALA A 399 -8.11 -3.06 -18.28
N VAL A 400 -7.52 -3.67 -17.23
CA VAL A 400 -6.14 -3.36 -16.79
C VAL A 400 -5.12 -3.71 -17.86
N SER A 401 -5.29 -4.85 -18.55
CA SER A 401 -4.38 -5.24 -19.63
C SER A 401 -4.41 -4.22 -20.77
N GLU A 402 -5.59 -3.71 -21.15
CA GLU A 402 -5.71 -2.65 -22.15
C GLU A 402 -5.03 -1.34 -21.71
N ALA A 403 -5.19 -0.95 -20.45
CA ALA A 403 -4.54 0.23 -19.89
C ALA A 403 -3.01 0.09 -19.87
N LEU A 404 -2.49 -1.09 -19.51
CA LEU A 404 -1.07 -1.42 -19.59
C LEU A 404 -0.57 -1.36 -21.03
N MET A 405 -1.30 -1.91 -21.99
CA MET A 405 -0.93 -1.82 -23.40
C MET A 405 -0.78 -0.37 -23.85
N LYS A 406 -1.68 0.53 -23.46
CA LYS A 406 -1.60 1.97 -23.78
C LYS A 406 -0.46 2.71 -23.08
N MET A 407 -0.01 2.25 -21.91
CA MET A 407 1.13 2.86 -21.21
C MET A 407 2.47 2.41 -21.79
N TYR A 408 2.54 1.16 -22.23
CA TYR A 408 3.77 0.53 -22.68
C TYR A 408 3.96 0.61 -24.20
N HIS A 409 2.92 0.81 -25.00
CA HIS A 409 2.96 0.91 -26.47
C HIS A 409 2.28 2.20 -26.93
#